data_AF-A0A7Y5I0I8-F1
#
_entry.id   AF-A0A7Y5I0I8-F1
#
_cell.length_a   1.000
_cell.length_b   1.000
_cell.length_c   1.000
_cell.angle_alpha   90.00
_cell.angle_beta   90.00
_cell.angle_gamma   90.00
#
_symmetry.space_group_name_H-M   'P 1'
#
loop_
_entity.id
_entity.type
_entity.pdbx_description
1 polymer ?
#
loop_
_entity_poly.entity_id
_entity_poly.type
_entity_poly.pdbx_seq_one_letter_code
_entity_poly.pdbx_strand_id
1 'polypeptide(L)'
;AEGRDIYQPLLLAPWEAALGASVEVQTPAGNLEVTVPAGSHAGRKLRLKGRGIPSSTPGDLYLELGVALPPADTDTARAAWAALGKAFPHFNPRQAKAAQGA
;
A
#
# COMPACT_ATOMS: atom_id res chain seq x y z
N ALA A 1 -8.49 -14.64 19.76
CA ALA A 1 -7.92 -13.81 18.68
C ALA A 1 -9.01 -13.01 17.98
N GLU A 2 -10.22 -13.59 17.83
CA GLU A 2 -11.39 -12.88 17.30
C GLU A 2 -11.68 -11.59 18.09
N GLY A 3 -11.73 -10.46 17.37
CA GLY A 3 -12.01 -9.12 17.91
C GLY A 3 -10.80 -8.24 18.24
N ARG A 4 -9.56 -8.72 18.05
CA ARG A 4 -8.33 -7.93 18.34
C ARG A 4 -7.46 -7.61 17.13
N ASP A 5 -7.83 -8.14 15.98
CA ASP A 5 -7.19 -7.82 14.72
C ASP A 5 -7.67 -6.47 14.22
N ILE A 6 -6.74 -5.70 13.64
CA ILE A 6 -6.99 -4.35 13.12
C ILE A 6 -6.72 -4.35 11.63
N TYR A 7 -7.53 -3.62 10.90
CA TYR A 7 -7.35 -3.37 9.48
C TYR A 7 -7.21 -1.85 9.30
N GLN A 8 -6.13 -1.42 8.66
CA GLN A 8 -5.95 -0.01 8.34
C GLN A 8 -5.41 0.16 6.92
N PRO A 9 -5.80 1.23 6.21
CA PRO A 9 -5.22 1.54 4.92
C PRO A 9 -3.77 2.00 5.08
N LEU A 10 -2.91 1.54 4.17
CA LEU A 10 -1.57 2.11 3.97
C LEU A 10 -1.50 2.62 2.53
N LEU A 11 -1.58 3.94 2.38
CA LEU A 11 -1.48 4.60 1.07
C LEU A 11 -0.01 4.75 0.68
N LEU A 12 0.29 4.30 -0.52
CA LEU A 12 1.62 4.35 -1.12
C LEU A 12 1.60 5.25 -2.35
N ALA A 13 2.68 5.98 -2.58
CA ALA A 13 2.92 6.59 -3.87
C ALA A 13 3.14 5.50 -4.94
N PRO A 14 2.91 5.78 -6.25
CA PRO A 14 3.01 4.74 -7.27
C PRO A 14 4.43 4.14 -7.39
N TRP A 15 5.47 4.94 -7.15
CA TRP A 15 6.85 4.45 -7.15
C TRP A 15 7.19 3.60 -5.93
N GLU A 16 6.61 3.86 -4.75
CA GLU A 16 6.78 3.00 -3.56
C GLU A 16 6.13 1.63 -3.80
N ALA A 17 4.93 1.62 -4.38
CA ALA A 17 4.25 0.38 -4.74
C ALA A 17 5.01 -0.39 -5.83
N ALA A 18 5.51 0.30 -6.86
CA ALA A 18 6.20 -0.33 -7.99
C ALA A 18 7.59 -0.83 -7.61
N LEU A 19 8.39 -0.02 -6.92
CA LEU A 19 9.81 -0.26 -6.66
C LEU A 19 10.07 -0.90 -5.29
N GLY A 20 9.07 -0.89 -4.41
CA GLY A 20 9.22 -1.22 -2.99
C GLY A 20 9.68 -0.01 -2.20
N ALA A 21 9.43 -0.06 -0.89
CA ALA A 21 9.76 1.03 0.02
C ALA A 21 9.90 0.51 1.46
N SER A 22 10.55 1.28 2.31
CA SER A 22 10.43 1.15 3.77
C SER A 22 9.65 2.36 4.28
N VAL A 23 8.52 2.12 4.93
CA VAL A 23 7.60 3.16 5.37
C VAL A 23 7.31 3.04 6.86
N GLU A 24 7.25 4.17 7.55
CA GLU A 24 6.87 4.20 8.96
C GLU A 24 5.34 4.16 9.09
N VAL A 25 4.85 3.25 9.93
CA VAL A 25 3.43 3.03 10.16
C VAL A 25 3.11 3.20 11.63
N GLN A 26 2.12 4.03 11.94
CA GLN A 26 1.57 4.11 13.30
C GLN A 26 0.69 2.90 13.57
N THR A 27 0.92 2.26 14.71
CA THR A 27 0.11 1.16 15.22
C THR A 27 -0.36 1.50 16.64
N PRO A 28 -1.38 0.82 17.18
CA PRO A 28 -1.77 1.01 18.59
C PRO A 28 -0.67 0.67 19.59
N ALA A 29 0.32 -0.12 19.18
CA ALA A 29 1.48 -0.49 20.00
C ALA A 29 2.70 0.43 19.77
N GLY A 30 2.56 1.50 18.97
CA GLY A 30 3.63 2.44 18.61
C GLY A 30 4.00 2.40 17.13
N ASN A 31 5.01 3.18 16.75
CA ASN A 31 5.47 3.26 15.37
C ASN A 31 6.32 2.04 15.00
N LEU A 32 6.20 1.60 13.75
CA LEU A 32 6.96 0.49 13.20
C LEU A 32 7.33 0.77 11.75
N GLU A 33 8.57 0.47 11.39
CA GLU A 33 9.01 0.45 10.00
C GLU A 33 8.51 -0.83 9.30
N VAL A 34 7.88 -0.65 8.14
CA VAL A 34 7.29 -1.72 7.33
C VAL A 34 7.92 -1.73 5.96
N THR A 35 8.48 -2.86 5.59
CA THR A 35 8.97 -3.10 4.22
C THR A 35 7.81 -3.46 3.30
N VAL A 36 7.59 -2.62 2.30
CA VAL A 36 6.66 -2.86 1.18
C VAL A 36 7.44 -3.53 0.05
N PRO A 37 7.05 -4.75 -0.37
CA PRO A 37 7.68 -5.42 -1.50
C PRO A 37 7.46 -4.66 -2.82
N ALA A 38 8.44 -4.69 -3.71
CA ALA A 38 8.28 -4.22 -5.09
C ALA A 38 7.13 -4.95 -5.81
N GLY A 39 6.49 -4.28 -6.76
CA GLY A 39 5.30 -4.81 -7.44
C GLY A 39 4.11 -5.02 -6.51
N SER A 40 3.98 -4.21 -5.46
CA SER A 40 2.79 -4.22 -4.61
C SER A 40 1.61 -3.55 -5.33
N HIS A 41 0.42 -4.10 -5.14
CA HIS A 41 -0.81 -3.65 -5.78
C HIS A 41 -1.88 -3.33 -4.74
N ALA A 42 -2.86 -2.51 -5.14
CA ALA A 42 -3.99 -2.16 -4.29
C ALA A 42 -4.77 -3.41 -3.85
N GLY A 43 -5.24 -3.42 -2.60
CA GLY A 43 -5.98 -4.54 -1.98
C GLY A 43 -5.09 -5.65 -1.42
N ARG A 44 -3.78 -5.66 -1.69
CA ARG A 44 -2.84 -6.55 -1.00
C ARG A 44 -2.84 -6.23 0.49
N LYS A 45 -2.86 -7.26 1.34
CA LYS A 45 -2.77 -7.11 2.79
C LYS A 45 -1.39 -7.53 3.29
N LEU A 46 -0.73 -6.67 4.06
CA LEU A 46 0.48 -7.00 4.80
C LEU A 46 0.11 -7.29 6.26
N ARG A 47 0.42 -8.50 6.75
CA ARG A 47 0.13 -8.91 8.13
C ARG A 47 1.34 -8.63 9.02
N LEU A 48 1.14 -7.78 10.02
CA LEU A 48 2.09 -7.51 11.09
C LEU A 48 1.64 -8.26 12.34
N LYS A 49 2.31 -9.39 12.60
CA LYS A 49 1.96 -10.30 13.69
C LYS A 49 2.11 -9.63 15.06
N GLY A 50 1.08 -9.73 15.91
CA GLY A 50 1.09 -9.21 17.28
C GLY A 50 1.03 -7.68 17.40
N ARG A 51 0.71 -6.98 16.31
CA ARG A 51 0.64 -5.50 16.26
C ARG A 51 -0.79 -4.94 16.24
N GLY A 52 -1.79 -5.80 16.47
CA GLY A 52 -3.19 -5.41 16.67
C GLY A 52 -3.43 -4.81 18.06
N ILE A 53 -4.64 -4.98 18.60
CA ILE A 53 -5.01 -4.40 19.91
C ILE A 53 -4.12 -5.02 21.01
N PRO A 54 -3.40 -4.20 21.81
CA PRO A 54 -2.57 -4.69 22.92
C PRO A 54 -3.39 -5.46 23.96
N SER A 55 -2.93 -6.67 24.34
CA SER A 55 -3.51 -7.50 25.40
C SER A 55 -2.54 -8.62 25.79
N SER A 56 -2.93 -9.52 26.71
CA SER A 56 -2.15 -10.72 27.06
C SER A 56 -1.86 -11.64 25.87
N THR A 57 -2.70 -11.61 24.84
CA THR A 57 -2.44 -12.25 23.55
C THR A 57 -2.86 -11.28 22.44
N PRO A 58 -1.95 -10.40 22.00
CA PRO A 58 -2.25 -9.37 21.01
C PRO A 58 -2.85 -9.95 19.73
N GLY A 59 -3.73 -9.19 19.09
CA GLY A 59 -4.15 -9.49 17.72
C GLY A 59 -3.10 -9.05 16.70
N ASP A 60 -3.45 -9.17 15.42
CA ASP A 60 -2.60 -8.76 14.31
C ASP A 60 -3.06 -7.44 13.67
N LEU A 61 -2.13 -6.76 13.01
CA LEU A 61 -2.45 -5.60 12.18
C LEU A 61 -2.33 -5.99 10.71
N TYR A 62 -3.39 -5.74 9.94
CA TYR A 62 -3.43 -5.91 8.51
C TYR A 62 -3.41 -4.54 7.84
N LEU A 63 -2.33 -4.26 7.11
CA LEU A 63 -2.19 -3.07 6.29
C LEU A 63 -2.75 -3.38 4.91
N GLU A 64 -3.89 -2.78 4.59
CA GLU A 64 -4.46 -2.88 3.25
C GLU A 64 -3.83 -1.81 2.35
N LEU A 65 -3.05 -2.25 1.37
CA LEU A 65 -2.32 -1.35 0.50
C LEU A 65 -3.27 -0.64 -0.46
N GLY A 66 -3.10 0.68 -0.57
CA GLY A 66 -3.71 1.50 -1.60
C GLY A 66 -2.65 2.33 -2.32
N VAL A 67 -2.96 2.80 -3.53
CA VAL A 67 -2.08 3.71 -4.28
C VAL A 67 -2.72 5.10 -4.32
N ALA A 68 -2.01 6.09 -3.78
CA ALA A 68 -2.39 7.49 -3.83
C ALA A 68 -1.61 8.19 -4.96
N LEU A 69 -2.30 8.97 -5.79
CA LEU A 69 -1.67 9.72 -6.87
C LEU A 69 -1.29 11.12 -6.41
N PRO A 70 -0.01 11.51 -6.47
CA PRO A 70 0.40 12.90 -6.37
C PRO A 70 -0.35 13.79 -7.38
N PRO A 71 -0.69 15.03 -7.02
CA PRO A 71 -1.39 15.93 -7.92
C PRO A 71 -0.55 16.26 -9.16
N ALA A 72 -1.24 16.52 -10.28
CA ALA A 72 -0.66 16.96 -11.55
C ALA A 72 -1.00 18.45 -11.82
N ASP A 73 -0.87 19.28 -10.80
CA ASP A 73 -1.29 20.68 -10.79
C ASP A 73 -0.23 21.64 -11.34
N THR A 74 1.05 21.27 -11.31
CA THR A 74 2.15 22.01 -11.96
C THR A 74 2.53 21.44 -13.33
N ASP A 75 3.16 22.25 -14.18
CA ASP A 75 3.68 21.79 -15.49
C ASP A 75 4.72 20.69 -15.33
N THR A 76 5.61 20.80 -14.33
CA THR A 76 6.61 19.78 -14.02
C THR A 76 5.95 18.46 -13.61
N ALA A 77 4.93 18.50 -12.74
CA ALA A 77 4.22 17.29 -12.32
C ALA A 77 3.46 16.64 -13.49
N ARG A 78 2.80 17.44 -14.34
CA ARG A 78 2.16 16.94 -15.57
C ARG A 78 3.16 16.27 -16.51
N ALA A 79 4.31 16.90 -16.72
CA ALA A 79 5.36 16.36 -17.57
C ALA A 79 5.89 15.02 -17.04
N ALA A 80 6.06 14.89 -15.71
CA ALA A 80 6.48 13.65 -15.07
C ALA A 80 5.47 12.50 -15.30
N TRP A 81 4.18 12.76 -15.08
CA TRP A 81 3.13 11.77 -15.34
C TRP A 81 3.02 11.38 -16.82
N ALA A 82 3.14 12.35 -17.72
CA ALA A 82 3.13 12.09 -19.16
C ALA A 82 4.33 11.24 -19.59
N ALA A 83 5.52 11.49 -19.04
CA ALA A 83 6.70 10.68 -19.29
C ALA A 83 6.53 9.25 -18.77
N LEU A 84 5.97 9.09 -17.56
CA LEU A 84 5.65 7.78 -17.00
C LEU A 84 4.69 7.00 -17.91
N GLY A 85 3.60 7.63 -18.35
CA GLY A 85 2.64 6.98 -19.26
C GLY A 85 3.29 6.53 -20.58
N LYS A 86 4.16 7.36 -21.16
CA LYS A 86 4.92 7.01 -22.39
C LYS A 86 5.87 5.81 -22.19
N ALA A 87 6.38 5.60 -20.98
CA ALA A 87 7.25 4.47 -20.68
C ALA A 87 6.50 3.12 -20.67
N PHE A 88 5.17 3.12 -20.54
CA PHE A 88 4.35 1.90 -20.45
C PHE A 88 3.23 1.86 -21.52
N PRO A 89 3.57 1.82 -22.83
CA PRO A 89 2.59 1.94 -23.92
C PRO A 89 1.57 0.79 -23.98
N HIS A 90 1.86 -0.34 -23.32
CA HIS A 90 1.01 -1.54 -23.32
C HIS A 90 0.28 -1.77 -21.99
N PHE A 91 0.47 -0.91 -20.99
CA PHE A 91 -0.20 -1.09 -19.71
C PHE A 91 -1.68 -0.67 -19.81
N ASN A 92 -2.59 -1.63 -19.59
CA ASN A 92 -4.03 -1.39 -19.60
C ASN A 92 -4.69 -1.81 -18.28
N PRO A 93 -4.90 -0.86 -17.33
CA PRO A 93 -5.45 -1.18 -16.02
C PRO A 93 -6.91 -1.68 -16.05
N ARG A 94 -7.63 -1.54 -17.18
CA ARG A 94 -9.03 -1.99 -17.35
C ARG A 94 -9.14 -3.43 -17.86
N GLN A 95 -8.02 -4.04 -18.28
CA GLN A 95 -7.97 -5.44 -18.73
C GLN A 95 -7.54 -6.40 -17.63
N ALA A 96 -7.10 -5.88 -16.48
CA ALA A 96 -6.90 -6.72 -15.30
C ALA A 96 -8.25 -7.38 -14.96
N LYS A 97 -8.34 -8.71 -15.07
CA LYS A 97 -9.38 -9.46 -14.35
C LYS A 97 -9.29 -8.96 -12.91
N ALA A 98 -10.36 -8.35 -12.41
CA ALA A 98 -10.48 -8.03 -11.00
C ALA A 98 -9.99 -9.26 -10.24
N ALA A 99 -8.94 -9.12 -9.43
CA ALA A 99 -8.49 -10.18 -8.54
C ALA A 99 -9.64 -10.40 -7.55
N GLN A 100 -10.61 -11.20 -7.97
CA GLN A 100 -11.68 -11.72 -7.15
C GLN A 100 -11.00 -12.54 -6.05
N GLY A 101 -11.47 -12.28 -4.83
CA GLY A 101 -10.79 -12.65 -3.61
C GLY A 101 -10.32 -14.10 -3.53
N ALA A 102 -9.19 -14.26 -2.87
CA ALA A 102 -8.84 -15.44 -2.10
C ALA A 102 -8.40 -14.95 -0.72
#